data_AF-A0A2I0T4S7-F1
#
_entry.id   AF-A0A2I0T4S7-F1
#
_cell.length_a   1.000
_cell.length_b   1.000
_cell.length_c   1.000
_cell.angle_alpha   90.00
_cell.angle_beta   90.00
_cell.angle_gamma   90.00
#
_symmetry.space_group_name_H-M   'P 1'
#
loop_
_entity.id
_entity.type
_entity.pdbx_description
1 polymer ?
#
loop_
_entity_poly.entity_id
_entity_poly.type
_entity_poly.pdbx_seq_one_letter_code
_entity_poly.pdbx_strand_id
1 'polypeptide(L)'
;MDFLLSVIGFAVDLGNVWRFPYICYQNGGGAHPEAQLFVIYSCGTRGKLYPLFIDVVQADPFLTRSTHTGGRKVLEIQKSGGLYDIGGIHWQLLLCLFLIFSIVYFSLWKGVKTSGKVVWVTATLPYVVLLILLVRGATLPGAWRGVVFYLRPDWGKLLSTAVWVDAAAQIFFSLGPGFGVLLALASYNHFHNNCYR
;
A
#
# COMPACT_ATOMS: atom_id res chain seq x y z
N MET A 1 -14.24 -14.43 10.97
CA MET A 1 -13.90 -13.04 11.30
C MET A 1 -12.39 -12.83 11.33
N ASP A 2 -11.62 -13.64 12.05
CA ASP A 2 -10.15 -13.48 12.14
C ASP A 2 -9.44 -13.55 10.78
N PHE A 3 -9.84 -14.49 9.92
CA PHE A 3 -9.33 -14.59 8.54
C PHE A 3 -9.60 -13.31 7.72
N LEU A 4 -10.81 -12.76 7.83
CA LEU A 4 -11.24 -11.59 7.07
C LEU A 4 -10.51 -10.32 7.55
N LEU A 5 -10.29 -10.19 8.86
CA LEU A 5 -9.48 -9.11 9.43
C LEU A 5 -8.01 -9.22 9.04
N SER A 6 -7.45 -10.42 8.93
CA SER A 6 -6.08 -10.61 8.42
C SER A 6 -5.95 -10.24 6.95
N VAL A 7 -6.95 -10.56 6.12
CA VAL A 7 -6.98 -10.15 4.71
C VAL A 7 -7.14 -8.63 4.58
N ILE A 8 -8.04 -8.01 5.35
CA ILE A 8 -8.19 -6.55 5.40
C ILE A 8 -6.91 -5.88 5.89
N GLY A 9 -6.29 -6.42 6.94
CA GLY A 9 -5.05 -5.88 7.51
C GLY A 9 -3.87 -5.99 6.53
N PHE A 10 -3.84 -7.00 5.68
CA PHE A 10 -2.89 -7.10 4.58
C PHE A 10 -3.21 -6.14 3.43
N ALA A 11 -4.48 -5.97 3.08
CA ALA A 11 -4.88 -5.05 2.00
C ALA A 11 -4.74 -3.58 2.40
N VAL A 12 -4.82 -3.27 3.70
CA VAL A 12 -4.71 -1.91 4.25
C VAL A 12 -3.28 -1.69 4.70
N ASP A 13 -2.38 -1.66 3.73
CA ASP A 13 -1.00 -1.33 3.97
C ASP A 13 -0.79 0.17 4.13
N LEU A 14 0.30 0.52 4.80
CA LEU A 14 0.82 1.88 4.96
C LEU A 14 0.94 2.62 3.59
N GLY A 15 1.14 1.86 2.50
CA GLY A 15 1.09 2.36 1.12
C GLY A 15 -0.22 3.05 0.73
N ASN A 16 -1.38 2.59 1.20
CA ASN A 16 -2.67 3.24 0.90
C ASN A 16 -2.79 4.62 1.58
N VAL A 17 -2.04 4.89 2.65
CA VAL A 17 -2.13 6.15 3.41
C VAL A 17 -1.36 7.29 2.74
N TRP A 18 -0.18 7.02 2.16
CA TRP A 18 0.63 8.07 1.52
C TRP A 18 0.77 7.93 0.00
N ARG A 19 0.86 6.69 -0.52
CA ARG A 19 1.16 6.45 -1.94
C ARG A 19 -0.07 6.78 -2.77
N PHE A 20 -1.23 6.33 -2.32
CA PHE A 20 -2.49 6.56 -3.01
C PHE A 20 -2.81 8.06 -3.16
N PRO A 21 -2.84 8.89 -2.10
CA PRO A 21 -3.09 10.33 -2.27
C PRO A 21 -2.05 11.01 -3.16
N TYR A 22 -0.79 10.60 -3.06
CA TYR A 22 0.29 11.14 -3.87
C TYR A 22 0.15 10.79 -5.36
N ILE A 23 -0.19 9.56 -5.71
CA ILE A 23 -0.41 9.13 -7.09
C ILE A 23 -1.66 9.82 -7.67
N CYS A 24 -2.76 9.88 -6.92
CA CYS A 24 -3.94 10.64 -7.35
C CYS A 24 -3.57 12.10 -7.65
N TYR A 25 -2.77 12.73 -6.79
CA TYR A 25 -2.29 14.09 -7.01
C TYR A 25 -1.50 14.26 -8.31
N GLN A 26 -0.62 13.31 -8.66
CA GLN A 26 0.17 13.38 -9.90
C GLN A 26 -0.64 13.06 -11.16
N ASN A 27 -1.67 12.23 -11.03
CA ASN A 27 -2.41 11.63 -12.13
C ASN A 27 -3.80 12.24 -12.39
N GLY A 28 -3.99 13.53 -12.05
CA GLY A 28 -5.22 14.25 -12.39
C GLY A 28 -6.30 14.24 -11.31
N GLY A 29 -5.90 14.06 -10.05
CA GLY A 29 -6.76 14.17 -8.87
C GLY A 29 -7.89 13.17 -8.91
N GLY A 30 -9.12 13.69 -9.01
CA GLY A 30 -10.36 12.91 -9.01
C GLY A 30 -10.53 11.99 -10.22
N ALA A 31 -9.71 12.13 -11.27
CA ALA A 31 -9.76 11.25 -12.44
C ALA A 31 -9.02 9.91 -12.22
N HIS A 32 -8.03 9.87 -11.32
CA HIS A 32 -7.23 8.67 -11.09
C HIS A 32 -8.03 7.50 -10.48
N PRO A 33 -8.93 7.71 -9.49
CA PRO A 33 -9.81 6.65 -8.99
C PRO A 33 -10.69 6.02 -10.07
N GLU A 34 -11.11 6.79 -11.08
CA GLU A 34 -11.91 6.27 -12.19
C GLU A 34 -11.10 5.29 -13.06
N ALA A 35 -9.84 5.62 -13.33
CA ALA A 35 -8.93 4.71 -14.03
C ALA A 35 -8.72 3.41 -13.25
N GLN A 36 -8.60 3.49 -11.92
CA GLN A 36 -8.47 2.30 -11.08
C GLN A 36 -9.73 1.43 -11.11
N LEU A 37 -10.92 2.01 -10.98
CA LEU A 37 -12.17 1.26 -11.03
C LEU A 37 -12.31 0.49 -12.36
N PHE A 38 -11.91 1.11 -13.46
CA PHE A 38 -11.88 0.47 -14.77
C PHE A 38 -10.87 -0.69 -14.83
N VAL A 39 -9.67 -0.52 -14.26
CA VAL A 39 -8.68 -1.60 -14.18
C VAL A 39 -9.20 -2.77 -13.33
N ILE A 40 -9.83 -2.50 -12.18
CA ILE A 40 -10.43 -3.54 -11.33
C ILE A 40 -11.50 -4.31 -12.12
N TYR A 41 -12.41 -3.61 -12.79
CA TYR A 41 -13.50 -4.22 -13.54
C TYR A 41 -13.00 -5.06 -14.72
N SER A 42 -12.08 -4.52 -15.51
CA SER A 42 -11.50 -5.21 -16.67
C SER A 42 -10.65 -6.42 -16.28
N CYS A 43 -9.98 -6.34 -15.13
CA CYS A 43 -9.14 -7.40 -14.62
C CYS A 43 -9.94 -8.52 -13.93
N GLY A 44 -10.97 -8.17 -13.14
CA GLY A 44 -11.83 -9.11 -12.45
C GLY A 44 -12.71 -9.94 -13.38
N THR A 45 -13.12 -9.39 -14.52
CA THR A 45 -13.97 -10.09 -15.49
C THR A 45 -13.23 -11.03 -16.44
N ARG A 46 -11.89 -10.90 -16.59
CA ARG A 46 -11.13 -11.63 -17.62
C ARG A 46 -9.98 -12.50 -17.11
N GLY A 47 -9.74 -12.57 -15.79
CA GLY A 47 -8.64 -13.36 -15.23
C GLY A 47 -7.25 -12.93 -15.69
N LYS A 48 -7.11 -11.71 -16.25
CA LYS A 48 -5.87 -11.18 -16.85
C LYS A 48 -4.93 -10.52 -15.83
N LEU A 49 -5.14 -10.76 -14.54
CA LEU A 49 -4.41 -10.11 -13.44
C LEU A 49 -2.92 -10.47 -13.43
N TYR A 50 -2.60 -11.73 -13.71
CA TYR A 50 -1.21 -12.21 -13.77
C TYR A 50 -0.41 -11.66 -14.95
N PRO A 51 -0.89 -11.71 -16.21
CA PRO A 51 -0.16 -11.11 -17.32
C PRO A 51 -0.08 -9.58 -17.19
N LEU A 52 -1.14 -8.91 -16.68
CA LEU A 52 -1.11 -7.49 -16.39
C LEU A 52 -0.06 -7.13 -15.33
N PHE A 53 0.17 -7.99 -14.34
CA PHE A 53 1.24 -7.78 -13.36
C PHE A 53 2.63 -7.76 -13.99
N ILE A 54 2.93 -8.71 -14.88
CA ILE A 54 4.22 -8.78 -15.56
C ILE A 54 4.41 -7.53 -16.43
N ASP A 55 3.39 -7.14 -17.19
CA ASP A 55 3.42 -5.93 -18.01
C ASP A 55 3.58 -4.68 -17.16
N VAL A 56 2.88 -4.56 -16.02
CA VAL A 56 2.99 -3.42 -15.09
C VAL A 56 4.37 -3.38 -14.45
N VAL A 57 4.91 -4.49 -13.95
CA VAL A 57 6.27 -4.51 -13.37
C VAL A 57 7.32 -4.11 -14.40
N GLN A 58 7.12 -4.45 -15.68
CA GLN A 58 8.01 -4.05 -16.76
C GLN A 58 7.78 -2.60 -17.21
N ALA A 59 6.54 -2.10 -17.14
CA ALA A 59 6.15 -0.77 -17.60
C ALA A 59 6.20 0.31 -16.52
N ASP A 60 6.37 -0.07 -15.24
CA ASP A 60 6.35 0.84 -14.10
C ASP A 60 7.77 1.32 -13.74
N PRO A 61 8.23 2.48 -14.27
CA PRO A 61 9.50 3.06 -13.89
C PRO A 61 9.53 3.46 -12.39
N PHE A 62 8.40 3.45 -11.67
CA PHE A 62 8.35 3.76 -10.24
C PHE A 62 9.04 2.69 -9.38
N LEU A 63 9.14 1.43 -9.81
CA LEU A 63 9.97 0.43 -9.12
C LEU A 63 11.48 0.76 -9.28
N THR A 64 11.87 1.29 -10.44
CA THR A 64 13.23 1.77 -10.75
C THR A 64 13.53 3.16 -10.14
N ARG A 65 12.50 3.98 -9.86
CA ARG A 65 12.62 5.38 -9.37
C ARG A 65 12.36 5.53 -7.87
N SER A 66 11.65 4.59 -7.23
CA SER A 66 11.46 4.55 -5.77
C SER A 66 12.77 4.27 -5.03
N THR A 67 13.68 3.50 -5.62
CA THR A 67 15.07 3.39 -5.16
C THR A 67 15.82 4.72 -5.27
N HIS A 68 15.48 5.58 -6.24
CA HIS A 68 16.20 6.82 -6.52
C HIS A 68 15.72 8.06 -5.75
N THR A 69 14.46 8.09 -5.30
CA THR A 69 13.84 9.32 -4.75
C THR A 69 13.44 9.18 -3.27
N GLY A 70 13.04 7.99 -2.82
CA GLY A 70 12.65 7.72 -1.43
C GLY A 70 13.80 7.64 -0.43
N GLY A 71 15.02 7.32 -0.89
CA GLY A 71 16.22 7.27 -0.04
C GLY A 71 16.72 8.65 0.43
N ARG A 72 16.30 9.75 -0.21
CA ARG A 72 16.94 11.06 -0.01
C ARG A 72 16.60 11.76 1.31
N LYS A 73 15.47 11.43 1.95
CA LYS A 73 15.05 12.03 3.24
C LYS A 73 15.22 11.10 4.45
N VAL A 74 15.20 9.79 4.24
CA VAL A 74 15.33 8.79 5.33
C VAL A 74 16.79 8.44 5.62
N LEU A 75 17.71 8.58 4.65
CA LEU A 75 19.11 8.18 4.79
C LEU A 75 20.08 9.34 5.10
N GLU A 76 19.61 10.52 5.54
CA GLU A 76 20.49 11.67 5.83
C GLU A 76 21.55 11.95 4.74
N ILE A 77 21.19 11.80 3.46
CA ILE A 77 22.13 11.90 2.32
C ILE A 77 22.70 13.32 2.12
N GLN A 78 22.31 14.28 2.96
CA GLN A 78 22.88 15.63 3.01
C GLN A 78 24.32 15.64 3.58
N LYS A 79 24.86 14.49 4.04
CA LYS A 79 26.23 14.37 4.59
C LYS A 79 27.12 13.30 3.92
N SER A 80 26.65 12.55 2.93
CA SER A 80 27.41 11.49 2.24
C SER A 80 27.63 11.82 0.76
N GLY A 81 28.85 11.55 0.27
CA GLY A 81 29.33 11.90 -1.07
C GLY A 81 28.76 11.09 -2.24
N GLY A 82 27.70 10.30 -2.04
CA GLY A 82 26.99 9.58 -3.10
C GLY A 82 26.55 8.17 -2.71
N LEU A 83 25.86 7.48 -3.63
CA LEU A 83 25.35 6.11 -3.44
C LEU A 83 26.46 5.05 -3.25
N TYR A 84 27.72 5.42 -3.55
CA TYR A 84 28.90 4.57 -3.41
C TYR A 84 29.57 4.68 -2.03
N ASP A 85 29.15 5.63 -1.20
CA ASP A 85 29.65 5.79 0.16
C ASP A 85 28.54 5.41 1.14
N ILE A 86 28.40 4.10 1.34
CA ILE A 86 27.37 3.48 2.19
C ILE A 86 27.54 3.78 3.68
N GLY A 87 28.55 4.56 4.05
CA GLY A 87 28.79 4.99 5.43
C GLY A 87 28.98 3.82 6.40
N GLY A 88 28.94 4.15 7.70
CA GLY A 88 28.96 3.15 8.78
C GLY A 88 27.56 2.64 9.11
N ILE A 89 27.47 1.44 9.70
CA ILE A 89 26.20 0.90 10.19
C ILE A 89 25.66 1.77 11.33
N HIS A 90 24.48 2.33 11.16
CA HIS A 90 23.79 3.08 12.20
C HIS A 90 23.16 2.14 13.23
N TRP A 91 23.72 2.11 14.44
CA TRP A 91 23.29 1.22 15.53
C TRP A 91 21.83 1.40 15.93
N GLN A 92 21.26 2.60 15.78
CA GLN A 92 19.84 2.86 16.06
C GLN A 92 18.92 2.12 15.08
N LEU A 93 19.27 2.08 13.79
CA LEU A 93 18.53 1.32 12.78
C LEU A 93 18.66 -0.19 13.02
N LEU A 94 19.85 -0.65 13.41
CA LEU A 94 20.08 -2.05 13.74
C LEU A 94 19.23 -2.50 14.94
N LEU A 95 19.16 -1.69 16.00
CA LEU A 95 18.31 -1.97 17.16
C LEU A 95 16.82 -1.94 16.80
N CYS A 96 16.39 -0.97 15.99
CA CYS A 96 15.01 -0.90 15.51
C CYS A 96 14.65 -2.14 14.69
N LEU A 97 15.52 -2.57 13.77
CA LEU A 97 15.34 -3.77 12.97
C LEU A 97 15.25 -5.02 13.85
N PHE A 98 16.18 -5.17 14.81
CA PHE A 98 16.17 -6.28 15.75
C PHE A 98 14.88 -6.36 16.57
N LEU A 99 14.37 -5.22 17.05
CA LEU A 99 13.10 -5.14 17.76
C LEU A 99 11.92 -5.56 16.88
N ILE A 100 11.84 -5.06 15.64
CA ILE A 100 10.77 -5.43 14.70
C ILE A 100 10.78 -6.94 14.42
N PHE A 101 11.94 -7.52 14.11
CA PHE A 101 12.07 -8.95 13.87
C PHE A 101 11.68 -9.78 15.10
N SER A 102 12.07 -9.34 16.29
CA SER A 102 11.68 -10.00 17.55
C SER A 102 10.16 -9.97 17.75
N ILE A 103 9.51 -8.82 17.54
CA ILE A 103 8.05 -8.67 17.64
C ILE A 103 7.34 -9.58 16.64
N VAL A 104 7.79 -9.60 15.38
CA VAL A 104 7.21 -10.45 14.33
C VAL A 104 7.37 -11.92 14.68
N TYR A 105 8.56 -12.33 15.13
CA TYR A 105 8.83 -13.69 15.55
C TYR A 105 7.90 -14.14 16.68
N PHE A 106 7.77 -13.35 17.76
CA PHE A 106 6.85 -13.67 18.87
C PHE A 106 5.38 -13.66 18.45
N SER A 107 5.00 -12.82 17.48
CA SER A 107 3.63 -12.77 16.94
C SER A 107 3.26 -14.02 16.14
N LEU A 108 4.27 -14.67 15.53
CA LEU A 108 4.09 -15.86 14.69
C LEU A 108 4.37 -17.18 15.41
N TRP A 109 5.19 -17.20 16.47
CA TRP A 109 5.68 -18.42 17.13
C TRP A 109 4.55 -19.36 17.57
N LYS A 110 3.47 -18.85 18.18
CA LYS A 110 2.34 -19.68 18.64
C LYS A 110 1.30 -20.01 17.54
N GLY A 111 1.58 -19.67 16.29
CA GLY A 111 0.74 -19.98 15.13
C GLY A 111 -0.47 -19.05 14.94
N VAL A 112 -1.32 -19.41 13.97
CA VAL A 112 -2.40 -18.54 13.44
C VAL A 112 -3.45 -18.18 14.49
N LYS A 113 -3.65 -19.02 15.52
CA LYS A 113 -4.63 -18.79 16.60
C LYS A 113 -4.25 -17.64 17.54
N THR A 114 -2.97 -17.44 17.82
CA THR A 114 -2.50 -16.29 18.63
C THR A 114 -2.31 -15.04 17.78
N SER A 115 -1.88 -15.22 16.52
CA SER A 115 -1.73 -14.13 15.55
C SER A 115 -3.05 -13.40 15.33
N GLY A 116 -4.18 -14.13 15.24
CA GLY A 116 -5.51 -13.52 15.12
C GLY A 116 -5.79 -12.43 16.17
N LYS A 117 -5.51 -12.67 17.45
CA LYS A 117 -5.73 -11.67 18.52
C LYS A 117 -4.89 -10.40 18.36
N VAL A 118 -3.65 -10.54 17.89
CA VAL A 118 -2.76 -9.39 17.62
C VAL A 118 -3.30 -8.59 16.43
N VAL A 119 -3.78 -9.28 15.39
CA VAL A 119 -4.39 -8.67 14.20
C VAL A 119 -5.60 -7.81 14.55
N TRP A 120 -6.41 -8.19 15.54
CA TRP A 120 -7.53 -7.35 15.98
C TRP A 120 -7.08 -5.96 16.43
N VAL A 121 -5.93 -5.86 17.10
CA VAL A 121 -5.38 -4.56 17.54
C VAL A 121 -4.68 -3.85 16.40
N THR A 122 -3.83 -4.55 15.65
CA THR A 122 -3.03 -3.93 14.58
C THR A 122 -3.85 -3.53 13.35
N ALA A 123 -4.95 -4.24 13.06
CA ALA A 123 -5.85 -3.88 11.96
C ALA A 123 -6.81 -2.75 12.35
N THR A 124 -7.19 -2.60 13.63
CA THR A 124 -8.16 -1.56 14.05
C THR A 124 -7.52 -0.22 14.40
N LEU A 125 -6.32 -0.22 15.01
CA LEU A 125 -5.61 1.00 15.41
C LEU A 125 -5.41 2.01 14.27
N PRO A 126 -5.00 1.60 13.05
CA PRO A 126 -4.85 2.53 11.93
C PRO A 126 -6.14 3.29 11.61
N TYR A 127 -7.31 2.64 11.68
CA TYR A 127 -8.59 3.31 11.44
C TYR A 127 -8.93 4.33 12.52
N VAL A 128 -8.63 4.03 13.78
CA VAL A 128 -8.83 5.00 14.88
C VAL A 128 -7.93 6.21 14.70
N VAL A 129 -6.65 6.00 14.35
CA VAL A 129 -5.70 7.09 14.08
C VAL A 129 -6.16 7.90 12.87
N LEU A 130 -6.58 7.25 11.78
CA LEU A 130 -7.10 7.91 10.59
C LEU A 130 -8.36 8.74 10.91
N LEU A 131 -9.25 8.25 11.77
CA LEU A 131 -10.42 8.99 12.21
C LEU A 131 -10.03 10.25 12.99
N ILE A 132 -9.08 10.14 13.92
CA ILE A 132 -8.56 11.30 14.68
C ILE A 132 -7.91 12.31 13.73
N LEU A 133 -7.09 11.84 12.79
CA LEU A 133 -6.45 12.70 11.77
C LEU A 133 -7.47 13.35 10.83
N LEU A 134 -8.56 12.65 10.49
CA LEU A 134 -9.64 13.18 9.67
C LEU A 134 -10.38 14.30 10.40
N VAL A 135 -10.80 14.06 11.65
CA VAL A 135 -11.47 15.07 12.48
C VAL A 135 -10.55 16.27 12.65
N ARG A 136 -9.27 16.04 12.98
CA ARG A 136 -8.32 17.14 13.14
C ARG A 136 -8.15 17.90 11.83
N GLY A 137 -7.91 17.21 10.72
CA GLY A 137 -7.76 17.78 9.39
C GLY A 137 -8.97 18.60 8.94
N ALA A 138 -10.19 18.14 9.22
CA ALA A 138 -11.43 18.85 8.89
C ALA A 138 -11.59 20.15 9.70
N THR A 139 -11.08 20.19 10.94
CA THR A 139 -11.14 21.40 11.78
C THR A 139 -10.08 22.45 11.44
N LEU A 140 -9.11 22.15 10.56
CA LEU A 140 -8.08 23.12 10.18
C LEU A 140 -8.64 24.18 9.20
N PRO A 141 -8.29 25.46 9.38
CA PRO A 141 -8.68 26.51 8.45
C PRO A 141 -8.03 26.26 7.07
N GLY A 142 -8.85 26.26 6.02
CA GLY A 142 -8.37 26.05 4.64
C GLY A 142 -8.28 24.58 4.20
N ALA A 143 -8.68 23.60 5.03
CA ALA A 143 -8.72 22.18 4.68
C ALA A 143 -9.51 21.89 3.38
N TRP A 144 -10.57 22.65 3.14
CA TRP A 144 -11.42 22.53 1.95
C TRP A 144 -10.64 22.69 0.63
N ARG A 145 -9.55 23.48 0.59
CA ARG A 145 -8.76 23.69 -0.63
C ARG A 145 -8.07 22.41 -1.06
N GLY A 146 -7.52 21.66 -0.11
CA GLY A 146 -6.89 20.37 -0.36
C GLY A 146 -7.90 19.33 -0.85
N VAL A 147 -9.09 19.30 -0.24
CA VAL A 147 -10.18 18.38 -0.65
C VAL A 147 -10.68 18.70 -2.06
N VAL A 148 -10.93 19.97 -2.37
CA VAL A 148 -11.37 20.38 -3.72
C VAL A 148 -10.29 20.07 -4.74
N PHE A 149 -9.02 20.37 -4.44
CA PHE A 149 -7.92 20.03 -5.35
C PHE A 149 -7.82 18.52 -5.59
N TYR A 150 -7.96 17.72 -4.53
CA TYR A 150 -7.90 16.26 -4.61
C TYR A 150 -9.05 15.67 -5.44
N LEU A 151 -10.27 16.21 -5.30
CA LEU A 151 -11.46 15.69 -5.95
C LEU A 151 -11.74 16.28 -7.34
N ARG A 152 -11.03 17.34 -7.76
CA ARG A 152 -11.19 17.92 -9.11
C ARG A 152 -10.64 16.93 -10.15
N PRO A 153 -11.49 16.42 -11.07
CA PRO A 153 -11.01 15.51 -12.11
C PRO A 153 -10.39 16.28 -13.27
N ASP A 154 -9.16 15.92 -13.64
CA ASP A 154 -8.52 16.36 -14.88
C ASP A 154 -8.55 15.22 -15.91
N TRP A 155 -9.59 15.23 -16.76
CA TRP A 155 -9.80 14.20 -17.78
C TRP A 155 -8.71 14.18 -18.85
N GLY A 156 -7.98 15.28 -19.06
CA GLY A 156 -6.88 15.32 -20.02
C GLY A 156 -5.72 14.40 -19.63
N LYS A 157 -5.53 14.16 -18.34
CA LYS A 157 -4.50 13.25 -17.81
C LYS A 157 -4.79 11.78 -18.11
N LEU A 158 -6.07 11.38 -18.25
CA LEU A 158 -6.44 10.01 -18.59
C LEU A 158 -5.99 9.58 -19.99
N LEU A 159 -5.70 10.53 -20.88
CA LEU A 159 -5.17 10.23 -22.20
C LEU A 159 -3.73 9.69 -22.14
N SER A 160 -3.03 9.91 -21.03
CA SER A 160 -1.67 9.43 -20.82
C SER A 160 -1.65 8.00 -20.31
N THR A 161 -0.93 7.12 -21.01
CA THR A 161 -0.75 5.72 -20.63
C THR A 161 -0.13 5.56 -19.23
N ALA A 162 0.66 6.53 -18.76
CA ALA A 162 1.28 6.50 -17.44
C ALA A 162 0.25 6.42 -16.30
N VAL A 163 -0.89 7.11 -16.45
CA VAL A 163 -1.97 7.10 -15.43
C VAL A 163 -2.55 5.70 -15.27
N TRP A 164 -2.65 4.94 -16.36
CA TRP A 164 -3.16 3.57 -16.37
C TRP A 164 -2.16 2.58 -15.76
N VAL A 165 -0.88 2.74 -16.05
CA VAL A 165 0.19 1.92 -15.44
C VAL A 165 0.23 2.15 -13.93
N ASP A 166 0.22 3.41 -13.49
CA ASP A 166 0.21 3.76 -12.06
C ASP A 166 -1.06 3.27 -11.35
N ALA A 167 -2.22 3.35 -12.01
CA ALA A 167 -3.49 2.83 -11.47
C ALA A 167 -3.43 1.30 -11.30
N ALA A 168 -2.93 0.59 -12.30
CA ALA A 168 -2.78 -0.87 -12.24
C ALA A 168 -1.75 -1.30 -11.19
N ALA A 169 -0.60 -0.60 -11.10
CA ALA A 169 0.39 -0.82 -10.06
C ALA A 169 -0.19 -0.60 -8.66
N GLN A 170 -0.94 0.49 -8.46
CA GLN A 170 -1.58 0.79 -7.18
C GLN A 170 -2.55 -0.31 -6.76
N ILE A 171 -3.40 -0.81 -7.67
CA ILE A 171 -4.32 -1.93 -7.38
C ILE A 171 -3.55 -3.19 -7.04
N PHE A 172 -2.50 -3.49 -7.78
CA PHE A 172 -1.71 -4.70 -7.57
C PHE A 172 -0.99 -4.68 -6.21
N PHE A 173 -0.35 -3.56 -5.85
CA PHE A 173 0.31 -3.41 -4.55
C PHE A 173 -0.68 -3.30 -3.39
N SER A 174 -1.91 -2.83 -3.63
CA SER A 174 -2.94 -2.72 -2.60
C SER A 174 -3.67 -4.04 -2.32
N LEU A 175 -3.97 -4.83 -3.36
CA LEU A 175 -4.65 -6.12 -3.22
C LEU A 175 -3.69 -7.30 -3.01
N GLY A 176 -2.42 -7.15 -3.42
CA GLY A 176 -1.39 -8.18 -3.36
C GLY A 176 -1.75 -9.55 -4.00
N PRO A 177 -2.45 -9.62 -5.16
CA PRO A 177 -2.77 -10.89 -5.78
C PRO A 177 -1.50 -11.57 -6.31
N GLY A 178 -1.32 -12.86 -6.04
CA GLY A 178 -0.16 -13.62 -6.55
C GLY A 178 1.10 -13.59 -5.67
N PHE A 179 1.11 -12.86 -4.54
CA PHE A 179 2.22 -12.90 -3.56
C PHE A 179 2.19 -14.13 -2.63
N GLY A 180 1.25 -15.06 -2.83
CA GLY A 180 1.12 -16.28 -2.00
C GLY A 180 0.54 -16.06 -0.60
N VAL A 181 0.51 -14.82 -0.09
CA VAL A 181 -0.05 -14.50 1.25
C VAL A 181 -1.53 -14.83 1.33
N LEU A 182 -2.34 -14.39 0.35
CA LEU A 182 -3.78 -14.69 0.32
C LEU A 182 -4.06 -16.19 0.16
N LEU A 183 -3.23 -16.90 -0.61
CA LEU A 183 -3.33 -18.36 -0.78
C LEU A 183 -3.00 -19.11 0.51
N ALA A 184 -1.93 -18.68 1.20
CA ALA A 184 -1.53 -19.23 2.49
C ALA A 184 -2.56 -18.94 3.57
N LEU A 185 -3.18 -17.75 3.58
CA LEU A 185 -4.28 -17.46 4.50
C LEU A 185 -5.51 -18.32 4.17
N ALA A 186 -5.83 -18.50 2.88
CA ALA A 186 -7.00 -19.27 2.45
C ALA A 186 -6.89 -20.76 2.76
N SER A 187 -5.68 -21.33 2.81
CA SER A 187 -5.47 -22.74 3.15
C SER A 187 -5.82 -23.09 4.60
N TYR A 188 -5.85 -22.09 5.50
CA TYR A 188 -6.30 -22.25 6.88
C TYR A 188 -7.82 -22.11 7.05
N ASN A 189 -8.56 -21.84 5.97
CA ASN A 189 -10.00 -21.68 6.01
C ASN A 189 -10.73 -23.04 5.96
N HIS A 190 -11.95 -23.11 6.51
CA HIS A 190 -12.76 -24.33 6.40
C HIS A 190 -13.16 -24.60 4.95
N PHE A 191 -13.15 -25.89 4.57
CA PHE A 191 -13.45 -26.35 3.20
C PHE A 191 -14.83 -25.93 2.66
N HIS A 192 -15.81 -25.72 3.55
CA HIS A 192 -17.16 -25.26 3.20
C HIS A 192 -17.41 -23.77 3.48
N ASN A 193 -16.36 -22.96 3.64
CA ASN A 193 -16.54 -21.52 3.80
C ASN A 193 -16.78 -20.84 2.44
N ASN A 194 -17.77 -19.95 2.37
CA ASN A 194 -18.10 -19.22 1.15
C ASN A 194 -17.06 -18.12 0.91
N CYS A 195 -16.11 -18.37 0.02
CA CYS A 195 -15.04 -17.45 -0.35
C CYS A 195 -15.43 -16.35 -1.35
N TYR A 196 -16.66 -16.39 -1.89
CA TYR A 196 -17.18 -15.34 -2.78
C TYR A 196 -17.79 -14.15 -2.04
N ARG A 197 -18.02 -14.26 -0.73
CA ARG A 197 -18.69 -13.26 0.11
C ARG A 197 -17.69 -12.50 0.96
#